data_AF-A0A3C1BCE4-F1
#
_entry.id   AF-A0A3C1BCE4-F1
#
_cell.length_a   1.000
_cell.length_b   1.000
_cell.length_c   1.000
_cell.angle_alpha   90.00
_cell.angle_beta   90.00
_cell.angle_gamma   90.00
#
_symmetry.space_group_name_H-M   'P 1'
#
loop_
_entity.id
_entity.type
_entity.pdbx_description
1 polymer ?
#
loop_
_entity_poly.entity_id
_entity_poly.type
_entity_poly.pdbx_seq_one_letter_code
_entity_poly.pdbx_strand_id
1 'polypeptide(L)'
;MHIVQDYSQSNDPGWLTEGIADYARYKFGVNNAAAKWALPAYKSTQNYDNAYRVTAPFLHWIEEKVKPGIVKELDSRLRKHTFTDSTFKELTGKTVDELWKTYWADPAV
;
A
#
# COMPACT_ATOMS: atom_id res chain seq x y z
N MET A 1 0.67 11.60 -1.01
CA MET A 1 0.97 12.88 -0.30
C MET A 1 1.75 12.53 0.95
N HIS A 2 2.95 13.07 1.15
CA HIS A 2 3.79 12.80 2.32
C HIS A 2 3.67 13.95 3.32
N ILE A 3 3.12 13.72 4.51
CA ILE A 3 3.01 14.78 5.54
C ILE A 3 4.01 14.52 6.68
N VAL A 4 4.07 13.29 7.19
CA VAL A 4 5.03 12.89 8.25
C VAL A 4 5.60 11.51 7.93
N GLN A 5 6.01 11.26 6.68
CA GLN A 5 6.64 9.99 6.29
C GLN A 5 8.16 10.10 6.49
N ASP A 6 8.63 9.55 7.61
CA ASP A 6 10.04 9.58 8.02
C ASP A 6 10.65 8.19 7.83
N TYR A 7 10.75 7.78 6.57
CA TYR A 7 11.38 6.53 6.16
C TYR A 7 12.84 6.86 5.80
N SER A 8 13.65 7.18 6.82
CA SER A 8 14.95 7.85 6.68
C SER A 8 16.11 6.95 6.20
N GLN A 9 15.87 5.71 5.78
CA GLN A 9 16.91 4.79 5.31
C GLN A 9 16.76 4.38 3.85
N SER A 10 17.90 4.21 3.17
CA SER A 10 17.99 3.90 1.74
C SER A 10 17.43 2.54 1.32
N ASN A 11 17.07 1.68 2.28
CA ASN A 11 16.66 0.30 2.02
C ASN A 11 15.13 0.12 2.04
N ASP A 12 14.37 1.17 2.38
CA ASP A 12 12.92 1.10 2.36
C ASP A 12 12.40 1.07 0.90
N PRO A 13 11.49 0.14 0.56
CA PRO A 13 11.00 0.02 -0.81
C PRO A 13 10.21 1.27 -1.21
N GLY A 14 10.77 2.06 -2.14
CA GLY A 14 10.17 3.32 -2.60
C GLY A 14 8.73 3.19 -3.09
N TRP A 15 8.37 2.05 -3.70
CA TRP A 15 6.99 1.79 -4.13
C TRP A 15 6.00 1.75 -2.97
N LEU A 16 6.40 1.16 -1.84
CA LEU A 16 5.56 1.04 -0.66
C LEU A 16 5.46 2.40 0.04
N THR A 17 6.54 3.17 0.03
CA THR A 17 6.57 4.55 0.50
C THR A 17 5.51 5.41 -0.18
N GLU A 18 5.52 5.43 -1.51
CA GLU A 18 4.53 6.18 -2.27
C GLU A 18 3.12 5.59 -2.17
N GLY A 19 3.01 4.27 -2.13
CA GLY A 19 1.73 3.56 -1.98
C GLY A 19 1.02 3.91 -0.67
N ILE A 20 1.75 3.91 0.46
CA ILE A 20 1.20 4.29 1.77
C ILE A 20 0.74 5.75 1.76
N ALA A 21 1.51 6.64 1.13
CA ALA A 21 1.18 8.06 1.02
C ALA A 21 -0.15 8.30 0.29
N ASP A 22 -0.41 7.55 -0.79
CA ASP A 22 -1.66 7.66 -1.55
C ASP A 22 -2.81 6.84 -0.93
N TYR A 23 -2.52 5.76 -0.22
CA TYR A 23 -3.51 5.07 0.63
C TYR A 23 -4.02 6.00 1.73
N ALA A 24 -3.13 6.70 2.43
CA ALA A 24 -3.52 7.64 3.47
C ALA A 24 -4.36 8.79 2.91
N ARG A 25 -3.99 9.33 1.74
CA ARG A 25 -4.81 10.32 1.03
C ARG A 25 -6.18 9.77 0.63
N TYR A 26 -6.25 8.53 0.18
CA TYR A 26 -7.52 7.89 -0.16
C TYR A 26 -8.43 7.74 1.06
N LYS A 27 -7.91 7.22 2.18
CA LYS A 27 -8.70 6.94 3.38
C LYS A 27 -9.07 8.21 4.17
N PHE A 28 -8.18 9.21 4.22
CA PHE A 28 -8.31 10.36 5.12
C PHE A 28 -8.34 11.73 4.41
N GLY A 29 -8.13 11.78 3.10
CA GLY A 29 -8.11 13.03 2.34
C GLY A 29 -9.50 13.66 2.22
N VAL A 30 -9.65 14.87 2.74
CA VAL A 30 -10.94 15.60 2.75
C VAL A 30 -11.24 16.38 1.46
N ASN A 31 -10.23 16.62 0.61
CA ASN A 31 -10.35 17.48 -0.57
C ASN A 31 -10.15 16.74 -1.91
N ASN A 32 -10.37 15.42 -1.93
CA ASN A 32 -10.12 14.60 -3.11
C ASN A 32 -11.02 14.98 -4.31
N ALA A 33 -12.30 15.24 -4.07
CA ALA A 33 -13.26 15.61 -5.11
C ALA A 33 -12.89 16.94 -5.80
N ALA A 34 -12.62 18.00 -5.03
CA ALA A 34 -12.24 19.29 -5.61
C ALA A 34 -10.89 19.22 -6.36
N ALA A 35 -9.97 18.36 -5.89
CA ALA A 35 -8.70 18.10 -6.55
C ALA A 35 -8.81 17.15 -7.76
N LYS A 36 -10.01 16.67 -8.11
CA LYS A 36 -10.24 15.65 -9.15
C LYS A 36 -9.36 14.40 -8.97
N TRP A 37 -9.11 14.04 -7.72
CA TRP A 37 -8.24 12.94 -7.33
C TRP A 37 -9.06 11.71 -6.93
N ALA A 38 -8.69 10.54 -7.44
CA ALA A 38 -9.34 9.26 -7.15
C ALA A 38 -8.32 8.12 -7.21
N LEU A 39 -8.66 6.91 -6.78
CA LEU A 39 -7.85 5.75 -7.14
C LEU A 39 -8.23 5.26 -8.56
N PRO A 40 -7.27 4.90 -9.42
CA PRO A 40 -7.56 4.29 -10.70
C PRO A 40 -8.14 2.89 -10.51
N ALA A 41 -8.92 2.43 -11.49
CA ALA A 41 -9.27 1.02 -11.58
C ALA A 41 -8.02 0.18 -11.85
N TYR A 42 -8.06 -1.07 -11.37
CA TYR A 42 -7.05 -2.07 -11.67
C TYR A 42 -6.90 -2.29 -13.19
N LYS A 43 -5.66 -2.51 -13.64
CA LYS A 43 -5.33 -2.93 -15.01
C LYS A 43 -4.35 -4.09 -14.96
N SER A 44 -4.49 -5.06 -15.86
CA SER A 44 -3.59 -6.22 -15.96
C SER A 44 -2.13 -5.88 -16.26
N THR A 45 -1.84 -4.66 -16.71
CA THR A 45 -0.47 -4.18 -16.94
C THR A 45 0.20 -3.59 -15.70
N GLN A 46 -0.49 -3.57 -14.56
CA GLN A 46 0.02 -3.01 -13.31
C GLN A 46 0.70 -4.08 -12.45
N ASN A 47 1.60 -3.64 -11.57
CA ASN A 47 2.19 -4.43 -10.51
C ASN A 47 2.22 -3.66 -9.18
N TYR A 48 2.34 -4.35 -8.05
CA TYR A 48 2.34 -3.73 -6.72
C TYR A 48 3.47 -2.71 -6.54
N ASP A 49 4.58 -2.87 -7.26
CA ASP A 49 5.76 -2.01 -7.20
C ASP A 49 5.68 -0.75 -8.10
N ASN A 50 4.57 -0.54 -8.80
CA ASN A 50 4.35 0.66 -9.62
C ASN A 50 4.09 1.94 -8.82
N ALA A 51 4.10 1.85 -7.48
CA ALA A 51 4.00 2.97 -6.55
C ALA A 51 2.65 3.74 -6.60
N TYR A 52 2.53 4.76 -5.75
CA TYR A 52 1.44 5.76 -5.78
C TYR A 52 0.03 5.15 -5.84
N ARG A 53 -0.83 5.74 -6.69
CA ARG A 53 -2.21 5.36 -6.97
C ARG A 53 -2.37 3.95 -7.56
N VAL A 54 -1.30 3.24 -7.94
CA VAL A 54 -1.37 1.83 -8.36
C VAL A 54 -1.21 0.89 -7.18
N THR A 55 -0.31 1.22 -6.25
CA THR A 55 -0.10 0.46 -5.02
C THR A 55 -1.21 0.71 -3.99
N ALA A 56 -1.72 1.95 -3.88
CA ALA A 56 -2.71 2.32 -2.88
C ALA A 56 -4.02 1.49 -2.88
N PRO A 57 -4.64 1.16 -4.04
CA PRO A 57 -5.81 0.26 -4.10
C PRO A 57 -5.50 -1.14 -3.56
N PHE A 58 -4.31 -1.66 -3.85
CA PHE A 58 -3.88 -2.96 -3.34
C PHE A 58 -3.69 -2.95 -1.82
N LEU A 59 -3.04 -1.91 -1.27
CA LEU A 59 -2.94 -1.76 0.19
C LEU A 59 -4.32 -1.65 0.85
N HIS A 60 -5.25 -0.92 0.22
CA HIS A 60 -6.63 -0.86 0.69
C HIS A 60 -7.33 -2.22 0.65
N TRP A 61 -7.14 -2.99 -0.40
CA TRP A 61 -7.69 -4.35 -0.50
C TRP A 61 -7.13 -5.28 0.58
N ILE A 62 -5.82 -5.24 0.87
CA ILE A 62 -5.23 -6.06 1.95
C ILE A 62 -5.81 -5.65 3.30
N GLU A 63 -5.93 -4.34 3.56
CA GLU A 63 -6.52 -3.80 4.79
C GLU A 63 -7.95 -4.31 5.01
N GLU A 64 -8.78 -4.35 3.96
CA GLU A 64 -10.20 -4.67 4.09
C GLU A 64 -10.51 -6.18 3.99
N LYS A 65 -9.73 -6.95 3.20
CA LYS A 65 -10.03 -8.37 2.90
C LYS A 65 -9.10 -9.36 3.58
N VAL A 66 -7.87 -8.97 3.90
CA VAL A 66 -6.83 -9.91 4.35
C VAL A 66 -6.46 -9.67 5.81
N LYS A 67 -6.10 -8.44 6.16
CA LYS A 67 -5.61 -8.09 7.50
C LYS A 67 -5.91 -6.62 7.82
N PRO A 68 -6.99 -6.35 8.56
CA PRO A 68 -7.22 -5.03 9.15
C PRO A 68 -6.03 -4.58 10.00
N GLY A 69 -5.64 -3.32 9.86
CA GLY A 69 -4.51 -2.70 10.53
C GLY A 69 -3.15 -2.94 9.87
N ILE A 70 -3.08 -3.66 8.75
CA ILE A 70 -1.78 -3.97 8.10
C ILE A 70 -1.05 -2.71 7.65
N VAL A 71 -1.75 -1.70 7.12
CA VAL A 71 -1.05 -0.52 6.58
C VAL A 71 -0.39 0.28 7.70
N LYS A 72 -1.02 0.31 8.88
CA LYS A 72 -0.43 0.91 10.10
C LYS A 72 0.81 0.15 10.56
N GLU A 73 0.79 -1.19 10.49
CA GLU A 73 1.93 -2.02 10.87
C GLU A 73 3.10 -1.86 9.89
N LEU A 74 2.81 -1.75 8.58
CA LEU A 74 3.81 -1.48 7.54
C LEU A 74 4.48 -0.12 7.75
N ASP A 75 3.70 0.96 7.95
CA ASP A 75 4.25 2.29 8.28
C ASP A 75 5.14 2.25 9.54
N SER A 76 4.68 1.57 10.61
CA SER A 76 5.46 1.38 11.84
C SER A 76 6.80 0.66 11.59
N ARG A 77 6.81 -0.40 10.79
CA ARG A 77 8.05 -1.15 10.48
C ARG A 77 9.01 -0.37 9.59
N LEU A 78 8.51 0.40 8.63
CA LEU A 78 9.33 1.28 7.79
C LEU A 78 9.99 2.38 8.64
N ARG A 79 9.25 3.06 9.52
CA ARG A 79 9.81 4.05 10.46
C ARG A 79 10.84 3.48 11.42
N LYS A 80 10.66 2.23 11.84
CA LYS A 80 11.57 1.54 12.75
C LYS A 80 12.74 0.87 12.03
N HIS A 81 12.77 0.91 10.69
CA HIS A 81 13.74 0.22 9.85
C HIS A 81 13.82 -1.29 10.11
N THR A 82 12.67 -1.90 10.41
CA THR A 82 12.52 -3.34 10.59
C THR A 82 11.70 -3.99 9.48
N PHE A 83 11.41 -3.24 8.41
CA PHE A 83 10.77 -3.80 7.23
C PHE A 83 11.74 -4.71 6.48
N THR A 84 11.22 -5.83 5.98
CA THR A 84 11.95 -6.84 5.19
C THR A 84 11.00 -7.44 4.16
N ASP A 85 11.55 -8.13 3.15
CA ASP A 85 10.76 -8.84 2.15
C ASP A 85 9.82 -9.90 2.78
N SER A 86 10.16 -10.42 3.97
CA SER A 86 9.34 -11.37 4.72
C SER A 86 8.17 -10.73 5.46
N THR A 87 8.15 -9.40 5.65
CA THR A 87 7.16 -8.71 6.49
C THR A 87 5.73 -8.99 6.05
N PHE A 88 5.43 -9.02 4.75
CA PHE A 88 4.08 -9.37 4.26
C PHE A 88 3.68 -10.77 4.68
N LYS A 89 4.60 -11.74 4.55
CA LYS A 89 4.37 -13.14 4.92
C LYS A 89 4.21 -13.32 6.42
N GLU A 90 5.00 -12.62 7.22
CA GLU A 90 4.87 -12.62 8.69
C GLU A 90 3.50 -12.11 9.15
N LEU A 91 3.02 -11.04 8.52
CA LEU A 91 1.78 -10.39 8.93
C LEU A 91 0.53 -11.12 8.43
N THR A 92 0.59 -11.69 7.22
CA THR A 92 -0.59 -12.22 6.49
C THR A 92 -0.55 -13.71 6.20
N GLY A 93 0.60 -14.37 6.38
CA GLY A 93 0.84 -15.75 5.95
C GLY A 93 1.18 -15.90 4.46
N LYS A 94 1.14 -14.81 3.66
CA LYS A 94 1.37 -14.81 2.20
C LYS A 94 2.46 -13.81 1.80
N THR A 95 3.25 -14.14 0.79
CA THR A 95 4.20 -13.17 0.21
C THR A 95 3.46 -12.04 -0.51
N VAL A 96 4.15 -10.92 -0.76
CA VAL A 96 3.57 -9.81 -1.52
C VAL A 96 3.13 -10.25 -2.93
N ASP A 97 3.88 -11.16 -3.57
CA ASP A 97 3.52 -11.72 -4.88
C ASP A 97 2.25 -12.58 -4.81
N GLU A 98 2.10 -13.40 -3.78
CA GLU A 98 0.89 -14.22 -3.58
C GLU A 98 -0.33 -13.35 -3.30
N LEU A 99 -0.15 -12.29 -2.51
CA LEU A 99 -1.19 -11.29 -2.24
C LEU A 99 -1.59 -10.56 -3.52
N TRP A 100 -0.61 -10.12 -4.32
CA TRP A 100 -0.87 -9.44 -5.58
C TRP A 100 -1.61 -10.33 -6.58
N LYS A 101 -1.22 -11.61 -6.69
CA LYS A 101 -1.93 -12.58 -7.52
C LYS A 101 -3.37 -12.79 -7.07
N THR A 102 -3.63 -12.76 -5.75
CA THR A 102 -4.98 -12.88 -5.20
C THR A 102 -5.81 -11.62 -5.50
N TYR A 103 -5.23 -10.44 -5.27
CA TYR A 103 -5.83 -9.16 -5.62
C TYR A 103 -6.16 -9.05 -7.11
N TRP A 104 -5.27 -9.55 -7.98
CA TRP A 104 -5.52 -9.59 -9.42
C TRP A 104 -6.79 -10.38 -9.77
N ALA A 105 -7.02 -11.51 -9.10
CA ALA A 105 -8.18 -12.35 -9.36
C ALA A 105 -9.50 -11.73 -8.88
N ASP A 106 -9.45 -10.95 -7.80
CA ASP A 106 -10.62 -10.29 -7.21
C ASP A 106 -10.24 -8.92 -6.59
N PRO A 107 -10.14 -7.86 -7.41
CA PRO A 107 -9.66 -6.55 -6.93
C PRO A 107 -10.74 -5.73 -6.22
N ALA A 108 -11.97 -6.25 -6.11
CA ALA A 108 -13.09 -5.53 -5.53
C ALA A 108 -12.96 -5.41 -4.00
N VAL A 109 -13.31 -4.23 -3.47
CA VAL A 109 -13.37 -3.96 -2.03
C VAL A 109 -14.78 -3.60 -1.63
#